data_AF-A0A5S4YTW4-F1
#
_entry.id   AF-A0A5S4YTW4-F1
#
_cell.length_a   1.000
_cell.length_b   1.000
_cell.length_c   1.000
_cell.angle_alpha   90.00
_cell.angle_beta   90.00
_cell.angle_gamma   90.00
#
_symmetry.space_group_name_H-M   'P 1'
#
loop_
_entity.id
_entity.type
_entity.pdbx_description
1 polymer ?
#
loop_
_entity_poly.entity_id
_entity_poly.type
_entity_poly.pdbx_seq_one_letter_code
_entity_poly.pdbx_strand_id
1 'polypeptide(L)'
;MNAGVDRIGWERFAGIGERLTRAMIASVSSGRSLLWLLAAFIVGCGVWMLLPLSKGNSARGEPIYAELPSVEEAAASAKPAAELPPSTTQAAAELDRLRISSQTWRRGGLGSKALVTFTLRNDNDYAIRDVEIVCAFTRRDGSRLTERTRVLADIVSMKSRKTFAHVPVGFVNVNADQAKCSLVTARRA
;
A
#
# COMPACT_ATOMS: atom_id res chain seq x y z
N MET A 1 -32.74 -32.82 26.36
CA MET A 1 -32.39 -31.55 27.04
C MET A 1 -30.89 -31.55 27.29
N ASN A 2 -30.16 -30.57 26.78
CA ASN A 2 -28.87 -30.06 27.26
C ASN A 2 -28.46 -28.91 26.34
N ALA A 3 -28.76 -27.69 26.78
CA ALA A 3 -28.35 -26.45 26.13
C ALA A 3 -27.05 -25.97 26.80
N GLY A 4 -25.99 -25.83 26.00
CA GLY A 4 -24.74 -25.18 26.39
C GLY A 4 -24.48 -24.03 25.43
N VAL A 5 -24.94 -22.83 25.81
CA VAL A 5 -24.70 -21.59 25.08
C VAL A 5 -23.53 -20.88 25.76
N ASP A 6 -22.34 -20.95 25.17
CA ASP A 6 -21.19 -20.15 25.59
C ASP A 6 -21.32 -18.73 25.03
N ARG A 7 -21.71 -17.81 25.92
CA ARG A 7 -21.74 -16.36 25.72
C ARG A 7 -20.35 -15.82 26.10
N ILE A 8 -19.42 -15.73 25.15
CA ILE A 8 -18.16 -15.02 25.38
C ILE A 8 -18.42 -13.53 25.17
N GLY A 9 -18.46 -12.82 26.30
CA GLY A 9 -18.77 -11.40 26.41
C GLY A 9 -17.70 -10.50 25.80
N TRP A 10 -18.18 -9.57 24.98
CA TRP A 10 -17.47 -8.41 24.47
C TRP A 10 -17.69 -7.25 25.45
N GLU A 11 -16.85 -7.10 26.46
CA GLU A 11 -16.89 -5.96 27.41
C GLU A 11 -15.50 -5.77 28.06
N ARG A 12 -14.63 -4.94 27.46
CA ARG A 12 -13.64 -4.14 28.21
C ARG A 12 -13.00 -3.04 27.34
N PHE A 13 -13.70 -1.92 27.18
CA PHE A 13 -13.07 -0.63 26.88
C PHE A 13 -13.50 0.37 27.93
N ALA A 14 -12.73 0.45 29.03
CA ALA A 14 -12.89 1.48 30.04
C ALA A 14 -11.50 1.93 30.52
N GLY A 15 -11.22 3.23 30.31
CA GLY A 15 -10.47 4.08 31.23
C GLY A 15 -8.97 3.84 31.38
N ILE A 16 -8.17 4.52 30.55
CA ILE A 16 -6.87 5.06 30.98
C ILE A 16 -6.84 6.53 30.56
N GLY A 17 -7.64 7.32 31.26
CA GLY A 17 -7.44 8.76 31.40
C GLY A 17 -6.73 9.02 32.72
N GLU A 18 -5.93 10.09 32.75
CA GLU A 18 -5.24 10.64 33.92
C GLU A 18 -3.90 10.00 34.30
N ARG A 19 -2.83 10.63 33.82
CA ARG A 19 -1.64 11.04 34.60
C ARG A 19 -0.68 11.71 33.65
N LEU A 20 -0.69 13.04 33.61
CA LEU A 20 0.48 13.87 33.32
C LEU A 20 0.15 15.31 33.77
N THR A 21 0.10 15.49 35.08
CA THR A 21 0.11 16.80 35.71
C THR A 21 1.52 17.38 35.64
N ARG A 22 1.59 18.61 35.12
CA ARG A 22 2.43 19.72 35.61
C ARG A 22 3.95 19.59 35.38
N ALA A 23 4.38 20.09 34.22
CA ALA A 23 5.64 20.82 34.11
C ALA A 23 5.30 22.29 33.84
N MET A 24 5.43 23.12 34.87
CA MET A 24 5.28 24.56 34.81
C MET A 24 6.55 25.13 34.19
N ILE A 25 6.52 25.54 32.92
CA ILE A 25 7.59 26.34 32.34
C ILE A 25 7.13 27.79 32.42
N ALA A 26 7.73 28.52 33.35
CA ALA A 26 7.59 29.97 33.46
C ALA A 26 8.16 30.62 32.20
N SER A 27 7.31 31.02 31.26
CA SER A 27 7.70 31.81 30.10
C SER A 27 7.63 33.29 30.44
N VAL A 28 8.69 33.84 31.01
CA VAL A 28 8.92 35.29 31.02
C VAL A 28 10.07 35.59 30.06
N SER A 29 9.82 36.50 29.11
CA SER A 29 10.73 37.07 28.08
C SER A 29 10.67 36.57 26.61
N SER A 30 9.65 35.83 26.18
CA SER A 30 9.57 35.35 24.78
C SER A 30 9.15 36.38 23.71
N GLY A 31 8.64 37.57 24.08
CA GLY A 31 8.10 38.53 23.10
C GLY A 31 9.17 39.14 22.17
N ARG A 32 10.36 39.44 22.71
CA ARG A 32 11.42 40.12 21.96
C ARG A 32 12.20 39.16 21.07
N SER A 33 12.40 37.91 21.53
CA SER A 33 13.04 36.86 20.74
C SER A 33 12.17 36.40 19.56
N LEU A 34 10.85 36.30 19.74
CA LEU A 34 9.92 35.92 18.67
C LEU A 34 9.87 36.98 17.56
N LEU A 35 9.89 38.27 17.92
CA LEU A 35 9.94 39.37 16.95
C LEU A 35 11.24 39.36 16.13
N TRP A 36 12.37 39.06 16.74
CA TRP A 36 13.66 38.95 16.04
C TRP A 36 13.68 37.75 15.08
N LEU A 37 13.10 36.61 15.47
CA LEU A 37 12.99 35.43 14.60
C LEU A 37 12.10 35.69 13.39
N LEU A 38 10.96 36.37 13.57
CA LEU A 38 10.07 36.74 12.47
C LEU A 38 10.73 37.73 11.50
N ALA A 39 11.45 38.73 12.02
CA ALA A 39 12.20 39.67 11.19
C ALA A 39 13.30 38.98 10.37
N ALA A 40 14.07 38.06 10.97
CA ALA A 40 15.08 37.29 10.27
C ALA A 40 14.48 36.39 9.17
N PHE A 41 13.30 35.80 9.40
CA PHE A 41 12.62 34.97 8.40
C PHE A 41 12.15 35.79 7.20
N ILE A 42 11.60 37.00 7.41
CA ILE A 42 11.17 37.89 6.32
C ILE A 42 12.36 38.33 5.47
N VAL A 43 13.48 38.71 6.09
CA VAL A 43 14.71 39.08 5.36
C VAL A 43 15.29 37.88 4.60
N GLY A 44 15.32 36.69 5.22
CA GLY A 44 15.79 35.46 4.57
C GLY A 44 14.95 35.06 3.34
N CYS A 45 13.63 35.10 3.45
CA CYS A 45 12.73 34.81 2.32
C CYS A 45 12.83 35.87 1.21
N GLY A 46 12.99 37.15 1.57
CA GLY A 46 13.16 38.24 0.60
C GLY A 46 14.44 38.09 -0.23
N VAL A 47 15.55 37.70 0.40
CA VAL A 47 16.83 37.44 -0.28
C VAL A 47 16.73 36.22 -1.21
N TRP A 48 15.97 35.18 -0.84
CA TRP A 48 15.80 33.99 -1.68
C TRP A 48 14.98 34.24 -2.96
N MET A 49 14.08 35.23 -2.94
CA MET A 49 13.30 35.66 -4.11
C MET A 49 14.10 36.51 -5.11
N LEU A 50 15.28 37.00 -4.73
CA LEU A 50 16.14 37.82 -5.60
C LEU A 50 17.20 36.98 -6.33
N LEU A 51 17.23 35.65 -6.15
CA LEU A 51 18.04 34.79 -7.01
C LEU A 51 17.30 34.55 -8.33
N PRO A 52 17.88 34.92 -9.48
CA PRO A 52 17.30 34.59 -10.77
C PRO A 52 17.27 33.06 -10.91
N LEU A 53 16.07 32.53 -11.08
CA LEU A 53 15.80 31.13 -11.36
C LEU A 53 16.61 30.73 -12.61
N SER A 54 17.75 30.06 -12.39
CA SER A 54 18.62 29.59 -13.44
C SER A 54 17.82 28.71 -14.39
N LYS A 55 17.78 29.13 -15.66
CA LYS A 55 17.00 28.56 -16.75
C LYS A 55 17.48 27.13 -17.03
N GLY A 56 16.88 26.17 -16.34
CA GLY A 56 17.14 24.74 -16.52
C GLY A 56 16.59 24.24 -17.84
N ASN A 57 17.49 24.10 -18.82
CA ASN A 57 17.53 23.12 -19.91
C ASN A 57 16.17 22.58 -20.41
N SER A 58 15.53 23.30 -21.33
CA SER A 58 14.54 22.70 -22.22
C SER A 58 15.27 21.73 -23.14
N ALA A 59 15.22 20.45 -22.79
CA ALA A 59 15.64 19.37 -23.65
C ALA A 59 14.89 19.51 -24.98
N ARG A 60 15.68 19.74 -26.02
CA ARG A 60 15.37 19.74 -27.44
C ARG A 60 14.67 18.43 -27.80
N GLY A 61 13.34 18.44 -27.77
CA GLY A 61 12.51 17.40 -28.35
C GLY A 61 12.47 17.59 -29.86
N GLU A 62 13.42 16.98 -30.55
CA GLU A 62 13.45 16.84 -32.01
C GLU A 62 12.33 15.87 -32.42
N PRO A 63 11.35 16.25 -33.26
CA PRO A 63 10.50 15.26 -33.89
C PRO A 63 11.27 14.67 -35.06
N ILE A 64 11.89 13.52 -34.85
CA ILE A 64 12.30 12.66 -35.95
C ILE A 64 11.03 12.24 -36.69
N TYR A 65 10.90 12.76 -37.91
CA TYR A 65 9.97 12.32 -38.91
C TYR A 65 10.34 10.87 -39.26
N ALA A 66 9.61 9.90 -38.71
CA ALA A 66 9.77 8.51 -39.08
C ALA A 66 9.03 8.29 -40.42
N GLU A 67 9.85 8.23 -41.46
CA GLU A 67 9.53 7.76 -42.81
C GLU A 67 8.84 6.40 -42.73
N LEU A 68 7.64 6.31 -43.29
CA LEU A 68 6.91 5.06 -43.48
C LEU A 68 7.41 4.38 -44.76
N PRO A 69 8.03 3.19 -44.70
CA PRO A 69 7.94 2.26 -45.81
C PRO A 69 6.70 1.39 -45.63
N SER A 70 5.81 1.52 -46.61
CA SER A 70 4.78 0.55 -46.95
C SER A 70 5.34 -0.87 -46.89
N VAL A 71 4.83 -1.70 -45.97
CA VAL A 71 5.08 -3.15 -46.00
C VAL A 71 3.82 -3.82 -46.52
N GLU A 72 3.98 -4.30 -47.73
CA GLU A 72 3.08 -5.13 -48.51
C GLU A 72 2.66 -6.38 -47.74
N GLU A 73 1.37 -6.64 -47.83
CA GLU A 73 0.68 -7.83 -47.36
C GLU A 73 1.18 -9.06 -48.14
N ALA A 74 1.89 -9.95 -47.44
CA ALA A 74 2.21 -11.28 -47.95
C ALA A 74 1.97 -12.32 -46.86
N ALA A 75 0.84 -13.01 -47.00
CA ALA A 75 0.48 -14.19 -46.25
C ALA A 75 1.50 -15.32 -46.47
N ALA A 76 1.92 -15.99 -45.40
CA ALA A 76 2.22 -17.43 -45.45
C ALA A 76 2.21 -18.05 -44.05
N SER A 77 1.28 -18.99 -43.91
CA SER A 77 1.09 -19.98 -42.86
C SER A 77 2.38 -20.67 -42.38
N ALA A 78 2.56 -20.77 -41.07
CA ALA A 78 3.22 -21.91 -40.41
C ALA A 78 2.90 -21.95 -38.90
N LYS A 79 1.88 -22.75 -38.52
CA LYS A 79 1.79 -23.41 -37.20
C LYS A 79 2.55 -24.74 -37.36
N PRO A 80 3.34 -25.27 -36.40
CA PRO A 80 2.91 -25.49 -35.01
C PRO A 80 3.99 -25.46 -33.91
N ALA A 81 3.66 -24.85 -32.78
CA ALA A 81 3.98 -25.40 -31.46
C ALA A 81 3.16 -24.60 -30.43
N ALA A 82 2.02 -25.15 -30.04
CA ALA A 82 1.38 -24.71 -28.82
C ALA A 82 2.25 -25.23 -27.67
N GLU A 83 3.15 -24.38 -27.19
CA GLU A 83 3.72 -24.50 -25.86
C GLU A 83 2.54 -24.55 -24.89
N LEU A 84 2.25 -25.73 -24.35
CA LEU A 84 1.30 -25.92 -23.26
C LEU A 84 1.68 -24.93 -22.15
N PRO A 85 0.77 -24.09 -21.62
CA PRO A 85 1.12 -23.29 -20.46
C PRO A 85 1.32 -24.22 -19.25
N PRO A 86 2.54 -24.37 -18.69
CA PRO A 86 2.71 -25.10 -17.45
C PRO A 86 2.48 -24.11 -16.31
N SER A 87 1.23 -23.81 -15.92
CA SER A 87 1.04 -22.81 -14.86
C SER A 87 -0.18 -22.97 -13.97
N THR A 88 -1.22 -23.71 -14.35
CA THR A 88 -2.42 -23.83 -13.50
C THR A 88 -2.20 -24.74 -12.28
N THR A 89 -1.42 -25.81 -12.41
CA THR A 89 -1.18 -26.76 -11.30
C THR A 89 -0.17 -26.22 -10.27
N GLN A 90 0.87 -25.50 -10.71
CA GLN A 90 1.88 -24.93 -9.80
C GLN A 90 1.35 -23.76 -8.98
N ALA A 91 0.53 -22.87 -9.57
CA ALA A 91 -0.01 -21.72 -8.86
C ALA A 91 -0.94 -22.13 -7.69
N ALA A 92 -1.80 -23.14 -7.91
CA ALA A 92 -2.70 -23.63 -6.86
C ALA A 92 -1.96 -24.32 -5.71
N ALA A 93 -0.97 -25.17 -6.02
CA ALA A 93 -0.14 -25.84 -5.02
C ALA A 93 0.68 -24.85 -4.18
N GLU A 94 1.04 -23.70 -4.76
CA GLU A 94 1.84 -22.71 -4.05
C GLU A 94 1.07 -21.97 -2.94
N LEU A 95 -0.24 -21.81 -3.12
CA LEU A 95 -1.12 -21.09 -2.20
C LEU A 95 -1.64 -21.95 -1.03
N ASP A 96 -1.65 -23.28 -1.16
CA ASP A 96 -2.35 -24.19 -0.22
C ASP A 96 -1.90 -24.05 1.25
N ARG A 97 -0.58 -23.89 1.48
CA ARG A 97 -0.01 -23.68 2.83
C ARG A 97 0.38 -22.22 3.10
N LEU A 98 -0.15 -21.29 2.32
CA LEU A 98 0.06 -19.86 2.47
C LEU A 98 -1.22 -19.19 2.98
N ARG A 99 -1.16 -18.48 4.10
CA ARG A 99 -2.35 -17.78 4.62
C ARG A 99 -2.05 -16.43 5.26
N ILE A 100 -3.04 -15.54 5.15
CA ILE A 100 -3.06 -14.29 5.90
C ILE A 100 -3.59 -14.59 7.31
N SER A 101 -2.72 -14.48 8.30
CA SER A 101 -3.02 -14.82 9.70
C SER A 101 -3.66 -13.68 10.49
N SER A 102 -3.38 -12.44 10.09
CA SER A 102 -4.02 -11.24 10.62
C SER A 102 -4.01 -10.17 9.54
N GLN A 103 -5.02 -9.31 9.57
CA GLN A 103 -5.09 -8.14 8.70
C GLN A 103 -5.80 -7.01 9.43
N THR A 104 -5.29 -5.81 9.20
CA THR A 104 -5.92 -4.56 9.57
C THR A 104 -5.73 -3.59 8.41
N TRP A 105 -6.55 -2.56 8.36
CA TRP A 105 -6.42 -1.53 7.36
C TRP A 105 -6.74 -0.20 7.99
N ARG A 106 -6.24 0.86 7.35
CA ARG A 106 -6.55 2.23 7.72
C ARG A 106 -6.56 3.09 6.46
N ARG A 107 -7.22 4.23 6.57
CA ARG A 107 -7.14 5.28 5.57
C ARG A 107 -5.98 6.22 5.86
N GLY A 108 -5.38 6.72 4.80
CA GLY A 108 -4.45 7.85 4.80
C GLY A 108 -4.78 8.80 3.65
N GLY A 109 -3.94 9.82 3.43
CA GLY A 109 -4.04 10.72 2.27
C GLY A 109 -5.44 11.32 2.10
N LEU A 110 -5.90 12.08 3.10
CA LEU A 110 -7.24 12.73 3.12
C LEU A 110 -8.44 11.75 3.10
N GLY A 111 -8.21 10.47 3.41
CA GLY A 111 -9.28 9.49 3.53
C GLY A 111 -9.50 8.63 2.30
N SER A 112 -8.81 8.88 1.18
CA SER A 112 -8.98 8.09 -0.05
C SER A 112 -7.90 7.04 -0.26
N LYS A 113 -6.74 7.15 0.39
CA LYS A 113 -5.65 6.16 0.25
C LYS A 113 -5.80 5.03 1.25
N ALA A 114 -5.83 3.79 0.78
CA ALA A 114 -5.88 2.60 1.64
C ALA A 114 -4.47 2.10 1.96
N LEU A 115 -4.22 1.91 3.25
CA LEU A 115 -3.02 1.29 3.80
C LEU A 115 -3.43 0.02 4.53
N VAL A 116 -2.87 -1.12 4.13
CA VAL A 116 -3.17 -2.42 4.73
C VAL A 116 -1.95 -2.89 5.52
N THR A 117 -2.18 -3.41 6.71
CA THR A 117 -1.18 -4.12 7.49
C THR A 117 -1.65 -5.56 7.64
N PHE A 118 -0.86 -6.53 7.19
CA PHE A 118 -1.24 -7.93 7.30
C PHE A 118 -0.02 -8.82 7.55
N THR A 119 -0.29 -9.99 8.13
CA THR A 119 0.75 -10.94 8.50
C THR A 119 0.59 -12.21 7.71
N LEU A 120 1.53 -12.46 6.80
CA LEU A 120 1.57 -13.64 5.96
C LEU A 120 2.30 -14.77 6.67
N ARG A 121 1.69 -15.96 6.72
CA ARG A 121 2.31 -17.16 7.24
C ARG A 121 2.56 -18.14 6.10
N ASN A 122 3.84 -18.46 5.90
CA ASN A 122 4.29 -19.45 4.93
C ASN A 122 4.62 -20.75 5.68
N ASP A 123 3.70 -21.72 5.62
CA ASP A 123 3.95 -23.07 6.17
C ASP A 123 4.58 -24.01 5.12
N ASN A 124 5.02 -23.49 3.97
CA ASN A 124 5.75 -24.27 2.99
C ASN A 124 7.20 -24.57 3.39
N ASP A 125 7.75 -25.61 2.76
CA ASP A 125 9.16 -26.04 2.89
C ASP A 125 10.09 -25.28 1.92
N TYR A 126 9.61 -24.17 1.36
CA TYR A 126 10.32 -23.30 0.43
C TYR A 126 9.95 -21.84 0.67
N ALA A 127 10.86 -20.94 0.29
CA ALA A 127 10.60 -19.51 0.33
C ALA A 127 9.72 -19.10 -0.86
N ILE A 128 8.95 -18.04 -0.66
CA ILE A 128 8.06 -17.46 -1.68
C ILE A 128 8.37 -15.98 -1.86
N ARG A 129 7.98 -15.42 -3.00
CA ARG A 129 8.12 -14.02 -3.40
C ARG A 129 6.96 -13.62 -4.30
N ASP A 130 6.91 -12.34 -4.65
CA ASP A 130 5.93 -11.78 -5.59
C ASP A 130 4.49 -12.14 -5.24
N VAL A 131 4.15 -11.99 -3.96
CA VAL A 131 2.83 -12.34 -3.44
C VAL A 131 1.82 -11.32 -3.91
N GLU A 132 0.81 -11.79 -4.63
CA GLU A 132 -0.31 -10.99 -5.10
C GLU A 132 -1.48 -11.08 -4.12
N ILE A 133 -1.87 -9.91 -3.61
CA ILE A 133 -3.05 -9.75 -2.77
C ILE A 133 -4.13 -8.98 -3.52
N VAL A 134 -5.38 -9.38 -3.31
CA VAL A 134 -6.56 -8.60 -3.69
C VAL A 134 -7.32 -8.23 -2.44
N CYS A 135 -7.57 -6.94 -2.28
CA CYS A 135 -8.33 -6.39 -1.17
C CYS A 135 -9.66 -5.85 -1.70
N ALA A 136 -10.75 -6.44 -1.20
CA ALA A 136 -12.11 -5.95 -1.42
C ALA A 136 -12.51 -5.00 -0.30
N PHE A 137 -12.99 -3.83 -0.68
CA PHE A 137 -13.48 -2.78 0.21
C PHE A 137 -14.99 -2.71 0.12
N THR A 138 -15.63 -2.86 1.27
CA THR A 138 -17.09 -2.92 1.39
C THR A 138 -17.59 -1.85 2.35
N ARG A 139 -18.85 -1.48 2.17
CA ARG A 139 -19.60 -0.72 3.17
C ARG A 139 -20.14 -1.67 4.24
N ARG A 140 -20.62 -1.12 5.35
CA ARG A 140 -21.14 -1.81 6.53
C ARG A 140 -22.29 -2.75 6.20
N ASP A 141 -23.05 -2.41 5.17
CA ASP A 141 -24.15 -3.23 4.63
C ASP A 141 -23.68 -4.39 3.75
N GLY A 142 -22.36 -4.57 3.58
CA GLY A 142 -21.76 -5.63 2.77
C GLY A 142 -21.62 -5.27 1.28
N SER A 143 -22.13 -4.11 0.84
CA SER A 143 -22.01 -3.71 -0.57
C SER A 143 -20.53 -3.51 -0.97
N ARG A 144 -20.13 -4.11 -2.09
CA ARG A 144 -18.78 -3.96 -2.65
C ARG A 144 -18.65 -2.60 -3.33
N LEU A 145 -17.66 -1.82 -2.91
CA LEU A 145 -17.42 -0.48 -3.42
C LEU A 145 -16.17 -0.37 -4.29
N THR A 146 -15.10 -1.05 -3.90
CA THR A 146 -13.83 -0.99 -4.63
C THR A 146 -13.05 -2.27 -4.40
N GLU A 147 -12.31 -2.70 -5.40
CA GLU A 147 -11.36 -3.79 -5.30
C GLU A 147 -9.99 -3.30 -5.77
N ARG A 148 -8.92 -3.70 -5.06
CA ARG A 148 -7.55 -3.31 -5.39
C ARG A 148 -6.61 -4.49 -5.28
N THR A 149 -5.79 -4.63 -6.30
CA THR A 149 -4.76 -5.65 -6.39
C THR A 149 -3.40 -5.04 -6.09
N ARG A 150 -2.55 -5.77 -5.37
CA ARG A 150 -1.16 -5.37 -5.10
C ARG A 150 -0.24 -6.58 -5.12
N VAL A 151 0.84 -6.47 -5.87
CA VAL A 151 1.95 -7.44 -5.83
C VAL A 151 3.02 -6.96 -4.87
N LEU A 152 3.55 -7.88 -4.07
CA LEU A 152 4.57 -7.66 -3.07
C LEU A 152 5.81 -8.47 -3.43
N ALA A 153 6.86 -7.80 -3.90
CA ALA A 153 8.08 -8.43 -4.40
C ALA A 153 8.97 -9.05 -3.29
N ASP A 154 8.62 -8.79 -2.05
CA ASP A 154 9.32 -9.26 -0.86
C ASP A 154 9.35 -10.78 -0.72
N ILE A 155 10.51 -11.31 -0.32
CA ILE A 155 10.67 -12.72 0.01
C ILE A 155 10.08 -12.99 1.41
N VAL A 156 9.37 -14.13 1.54
CA VAL A 156 8.95 -14.74 2.80
C VAL A 156 9.59 -16.11 2.91
N SER A 157 10.45 -16.29 3.91
CA SER A 157 11.20 -17.53 4.13
C SER A 157 10.28 -18.73 4.37
N MET A 158 10.79 -19.93 4.15
CA MET A 158 10.10 -21.18 4.49
C MET A 158 9.74 -21.26 5.98
N LYS A 159 8.62 -21.90 6.32
CA LYS A 159 8.12 -22.09 7.70
C LYS A 159 8.12 -20.82 8.56
N SER A 160 7.91 -19.67 7.94
CA SER A 160 8.08 -18.38 8.59
C SER A 160 6.81 -17.53 8.55
N ARG A 161 6.87 -16.38 9.23
CA ARG A 161 5.82 -15.38 9.25
C ARG A 161 6.43 -14.02 8.97
N LYS A 162 5.85 -13.27 8.03
CA LYS A 162 6.27 -11.92 7.69
C LYS A 162 5.11 -10.95 7.78
N THR A 163 5.32 -9.83 8.46
CA THR A 163 4.34 -8.75 8.58
C THR A 163 4.65 -7.67 7.56
N PHE A 164 3.67 -7.39 6.73
CA PHE A 164 3.68 -6.29 5.77
C PHE A 164 2.92 -5.12 6.39
N ALA A 165 3.64 -4.09 6.83
CA ALA A 165 3.05 -2.94 7.51
C ALA A 165 2.78 -1.79 6.54
N HIS A 166 1.59 -1.19 6.66
CA HIS A 166 1.21 0.04 5.93
C HIS A 166 1.40 -0.06 4.41
N VAL A 167 1.13 -1.23 3.82
CA VAL A 167 1.19 -1.44 2.38
C VAL A 167 0.16 -0.55 1.69
N PRO A 168 0.58 0.37 0.81
CA PRO A 168 -0.35 1.14 0.01
C PRO A 168 -0.94 0.25 -1.08
N VAL A 169 -2.25 0.03 -1.03
CA VAL A 169 -2.96 -0.77 -2.04
C VAL A 169 -3.66 0.12 -3.10
N GLY A 170 -3.68 1.44 -2.88
CA GLY A 170 -4.20 2.41 -3.83
C GLY A 170 -5.30 3.28 -3.23
N PHE A 171 -6.05 3.95 -4.11
CA PHE A 171 -7.18 4.78 -3.73
C PHE A 171 -8.49 3.98 -3.69
N VAL A 172 -9.30 4.17 -2.66
CA VAL A 172 -10.55 3.46 -2.42
C VAL A 172 -11.71 4.44 -2.26
N ASN A 173 -12.92 3.97 -2.47
CA ASN A 173 -14.11 4.75 -2.17
C ASN A 173 -14.09 5.19 -0.69
N VAL A 174 -14.31 6.48 -0.46
CA VAL A 174 -14.30 7.09 0.88
C VAL A 174 -15.35 6.49 1.82
N ASN A 175 -16.43 5.94 1.26
CA ASN A 175 -17.54 5.33 1.99
C ASN A 175 -17.28 3.87 2.40
N ALA A 176 -16.16 3.26 2.01
CA ALA A 176 -15.82 1.92 2.53
C ALA A 176 -15.66 1.97 4.04
N ASP A 177 -16.01 0.95 4.79
CA ASP A 177 -15.71 0.88 6.23
C ASP A 177 -15.16 -0.47 6.66
N GLN A 178 -15.13 -1.42 5.72
CA GLN A 178 -14.53 -2.72 5.89
C GLN A 178 -13.59 -3.02 4.73
N ALA A 179 -12.58 -3.83 5.01
CA ALA A 179 -11.67 -4.35 4.01
C ALA A 179 -11.32 -5.80 4.33
N LYS A 180 -11.27 -6.64 3.30
CA LYS A 180 -10.80 -8.02 3.40
C LYS A 180 -9.84 -8.29 2.25
N CYS A 181 -8.63 -8.72 2.58
CA CYS A 181 -7.64 -9.14 1.61
C CYS A 181 -7.58 -10.66 1.52
N SER A 182 -7.37 -11.15 0.31
CA SER A 182 -7.13 -12.54 -0.03
C SER A 182 -5.88 -12.67 -0.88
N LEU A 183 -5.23 -13.82 -0.78
CA LEU A 183 -4.12 -14.19 -1.65
C LEU A 183 -4.68 -14.66 -2.99
N VAL A 184 -4.04 -14.23 -4.08
CA VAL A 184 -4.39 -14.65 -5.43
C VAL A 184 -3.29 -15.50 -6.03
N THR A 185 -2.04 -15.04 -5.91
CA THR A 185 -0.88 -15.68 -6.52
C THR A 185 0.33 -15.53 -5.60
N ALA A 186 1.28 -16.46 -5.68
CA ALA A 186 2.63 -16.34 -5.15
C ALA A 186 3.61 -17.06 -6.11
N ARG A 187 4.90 -16.75 -6.03
CA ARG A 187 5.96 -17.46 -6.77
C ARG A 187 7.04 -17.99 -5.85
N ARG A 188 7.50 -19.23 -6.07
CA ARG A 188 8.64 -19.79 -5.34
C ARG A 188 9.88 -18.91 -5.59
N ALA A 189 10.61 -18.61 -4.51
CA ALA A 189 11.81 -17.76 -4.54
C ALA A 189 13.08 -18.52 -4.93
#